data_AF-A0A225UAS1-F1
#
_entry.id   AF-A0A225UAS1-F1
#
_cell.length_a   1.000
_cell.length_b   1.000
_cell.length_c   1.000
_cell.angle_alpha   90.00
_cell.angle_beta   90.00
_cell.angle_gamma   90.00
#
_symmetry.space_group_name_H-M   'P 1'
#
loop_
_entity.id
_entity.type
_entity.pdbx_description
1 polymer ?
#
loop_
_entity_poly.entity_id
_entity_poly.type
_entity_poly.pdbx_seq_one_letter_code
_entity_poly.pdbx_strand_id
1 'polypeptide(L)'
;GVLDVLTVIAHDQVELGTKWVKQEIRRRCSAAGIYYSKGKWRGFWGYFSRTWLEQFGVEVWNVHGLDNELVARTNNPLERYNRELNYRIPTHLSMTTFVSAIKTLSAEYVGRLADIRTIFFTDRTWFLRL
;
A
#
# COMPACT_ATOMS: atom_id res chain seq x y z
N GLY A 1 3.01 6.38 -11.00
CA GLY A 1 3.42 5.43 -12.07
C GLY A 1 2.33 5.34 -13.12
N VAL A 2 2.61 4.84 -14.34
CA VAL A 2 1.55 4.64 -15.37
C VAL A 2 0.49 3.62 -14.89
N LEU A 3 0.92 2.60 -14.13
CA LEU A 3 0.03 1.58 -13.55
C LEU A 3 -0.90 2.16 -12.48
N ASP A 4 -0.41 3.10 -11.67
CA ASP A 4 -1.16 3.74 -10.57
C ASP A 4 -2.41 4.48 -11.06
N VAL A 5 -2.49 4.80 -12.36
CA VAL A 5 -3.71 5.36 -12.96
C VAL A 5 -4.89 4.41 -12.75
N LEU A 6 -4.69 3.09 -12.79
CA LEU A 6 -5.77 2.12 -12.64
C LEU A 6 -6.43 2.17 -11.26
N THR A 7 -5.70 2.60 -10.23
CA THR A 7 -6.21 2.63 -8.85
C THR A 7 -6.99 3.89 -8.53
N VAL A 8 -7.01 4.89 -9.42
CA VAL A 8 -7.59 6.21 -9.15
C VAL A 8 -8.62 6.65 -10.19
N ILE A 9 -8.84 5.88 -11.26
CA ILE A 9 -9.88 6.15 -12.25
C ILE A 9 -11.21 5.55 -11.81
N ALA A 10 -12.32 6.12 -12.30
CA ALA A 10 -13.65 5.60 -12.06
C ALA A 10 -13.76 4.11 -12.40
N HIS A 11 -14.55 3.36 -11.63
CA HIS A 11 -14.59 1.90 -11.69
C HIS A 11 -14.99 1.39 -13.08
N ASP A 12 -15.94 2.04 -13.74
CA ASP A 12 -16.41 1.75 -15.09
C ASP A 12 -15.34 2.00 -16.17
N GLN A 13 -14.33 2.82 -15.86
CA GLN A 13 -13.24 3.15 -16.76
C GLN A 13 -12.04 2.22 -16.65
N VAL A 14 -12.01 1.27 -15.68
CA VAL A 14 -10.84 0.42 -15.43
C VAL A 14 -10.45 -0.43 -16.65
N GLU A 15 -11.42 -0.92 -17.43
CA GLU A 15 -11.13 -1.68 -18.64
C GLU A 15 -10.47 -0.81 -19.73
N LEU A 16 -11.01 0.40 -19.94
CA LEU A 16 -10.46 1.37 -20.88
C LEU A 16 -9.09 1.86 -20.44
N GLY A 17 -8.94 2.18 -19.15
CA GLY A 17 -7.68 2.55 -18.52
C GLY A 17 -6.62 1.47 -18.70
N THR A 18 -6.97 0.20 -18.56
CA THR A 18 -6.04 -0.93 -18.78
C THR A 18 -5.53 -0.96 -20.23
N LYS A 19 -6.39 -0.69 -21.22
CA LYS A 19 -5.99 -0.59 -22.63
C LYS A 19 -5.02 0.57 -22.85
N TRP A 20 -5.33 1.73 -22.27
CA TRP A 20 -4.47 2.91 -22.35
C TRP A 20 -3.11 2.70 -21.68
N VAL A 21 -3.08 2.15 -20.46
CA VAL A 21 -1.84 1.86 -19.72
C VAL A 21 -0.92 0.92 -20.51
N LYS A 22 -1.48 -0.12 -21.14
CA LYS A 22 -0.72 -1.03 -22.02
C LYS A 22 -0.07 -0.28 -23.19
N GLN A 23 -0.77 0.67 -23.80
CA GLN A 23 -0.24 1.48 -24.89
C GLN A 23 0.82 2.46 -24.40
N GLU A 24 0.57 3.13 -23.27
CA GLU A 24 1.48 4.14 -22.72
C GLU A 24 2.80 3.53 -22.25
N ILE A 25 2.78 2.33 -21.63
CA ILE A 25 4.00 1.61 -21.27
C ILE A 25 4.84 1.29 -22.52
N ARG A 26 4.20 0.80 -23.61
CA ARG A 26 4.91 0.54 -24.87
C ARG A 26 5.53 1.81 -25.45
N ARG A 27 4.77 2.91 -25.44
CA ARG A 27 5.24 4.22 -25.91
C ARG A 27 6.46 4.69 -25.11
N ARG A 28 6.43 4.59 -23.78
CA ARG A 28 7.56 4.97 -22.91
C ARG A 28 8.76 4.08 -23.08
N CYS A 29 8.58 2.76 -23.20
CA CYS A 29 9.67 1.85 -23.52
C CYS A 29 10.36 2.23 -24.84
N SER A 30 9.57 2.52 -25.89
CA SER A 30 10.10 2.97 -27.18
C SER A 30 10.87 4.29 -27.06
N ALA A 31 10.31 5.28 -26.35
CA ALA A 31 10.94 6.59 -26.18
C ALA A 31 12.24 6.52 -25.37
N ALA A 32 12.33 5.60 -24.41
CA ALA A 32 13.50 5.40 -23.57
C ALA A 32 14.51 4.39 -24.16
N GLY A 33 14.26 3.81 -25.34
CA GLY A 33 15.09 2.76 -25.92
C GLY A 33 15.12 1.45 -25.10
N ILE A 34 14.13 1.24 -24.23
CA ILE A 34 14.03 0.05 -23.36
C ILE A 34 13.30 -1.07 -24.10
N TYR A 35 13.88 -2.27 -24.11
CA TYR A 35 13.25 -3.44 -24.71
C TYR A 35 11.92 -3.81 -24.02
N TYR A 36 10.83 -3.83 -24.79
CA TYR A 36 9.52 -4.25 -24.31
C TYR A 36 9.37 -5.78 -24.39
N SER A 37 9.50 -6.47 -23.24
CA SER A 37 9.32 -7.92 -23.17
C SER A 37 7.83 -8.32 -23.22
N LYS A 38 7.36 -8.72 -24.41
CA LYS A 38 5.97 -9.17 -24.61
C LYS A 38 5.56 -10.32 -23.67
N GLY A 39 6.47 -11.27 -23.39
CA GLY A 39 6.21 -12.42 -22.51
C GLY A 39 6.00 -12.02 -21.06
N LYS A 40 6.90 -11.21 -20.49
CA LYS A 40 6.78 -10.71 -19.11
C LYS A 40 5.50 -9.89 -18.93
N TRP A 41 5.20 -9.00 -19.87
CA TRP A 41 3.98 -8.20 -19.83
C TRP A 41 2.72 -9.06 -19.95
N ARG A 42 2.70 -10.09 -20.80
CA ARG A 42 1.58 -11.03 -20.88
C ARG A 42 1.33 -11.72 -19.53
N GLY A 43 2.39 -12.21 -18.88
CA GLY A 43 2.31 -12.83 -17.56
C GLY A 43 1.75 -11.88 -16.51
N PHE A 44 2.28 -10.65 -16.45
CA PHE A 44 1.81 -9.61 -15.55
C PHE A 44 0.32 -9.30 -15.77
N TRP A 45 -0.12 -9.06 -17.00
CA TRP A 45 -1.52 -8.74 -17.28
C TRP A 45 -2.47 -9.90 -16.99
N GLY A 46 -2.03 -11.14 -17.22
CA GLY A 46 -2.79 -12.33 -16.84
C GLY A 46 -2.94 -12.49 -15.33
N TYR A 47 -1.88 -12.20 -14.57
CA TYR A 47 -1.96 -12.13 -13.11
C TYR A 47 -2.88 -11.00 -12.65
N PHE A 48 -2.72 -9.80 -13.23
CA PHE A 48 -3.51 -8.63 -12.86
C PHE A 48 -5.01 -8.87 -13.03
N SER A 49 -5.44 -9.45 -14.16
CA SER A 49 -6.85 -9.78 -14.40
C SER A 49 -7.38 -10.74 -13.33
N ARG A 50 -6.71 -11.88 -13.15
CA ARG A 50 -7.15 -12.91 -12.20
C ARG A 50 -7.23 -12.41 -10.77
N THR A 51 -6.25 -11.62 -10.35
CA THR A 51 -6.19 -11.14 -8.97
C THR A 51 -7.08 -9.92 -8.74
N TRP A 52 -7.00 -8.91 -9.60
CA TRP A 52 -7.60 -7.59 -9.31
C TRP A 52 -8.90 -7.30 -10.06
N LEU A 53 -9.30 -8.14 -11.02
CA LEU A 53 -10.59 -8.00 -11.70
C LEU A 53 -11.52 -9.18 -11.41
N GLU A 54 -10.98 -10.38 -11.21
CA GLU A 54 -11.78 -11.60 -10.98
C GLU A 54 -11.85 -11.98 -9.49
N GLN A 55 -10.72 -11.99 -8.77
CA GLN A 55 -10.69 -12.40 -7.36
C GLN A 55 -11.05 -11.28 -6.39
N PHE A 56 -10.48 -10.09 -6.58
CA PHE A 56 -10.81 -8.90 -5.81
C PHE A 56 -11.64 -7.97 -6.69
N GLY A 57 -12.81 -7.54 -6.20
CA GLY A 57 -13.59 -6.52 -6.89
C GLY A 57 -12.88 -5.17 -6.89
N VAL A 58 -13.17 -4.35 -7.90
CA VAL A 58 -12.54 -3.03 -8.12
C VAL A 58 -12.67 -2.12 -6.89
N GLU A 59 -13.80 -2.21 -6.21
CA GLU A 59 -14.13 -1.47 -4.99
C GLU A 59 -13.18 -1.72 -3.80
N VAL A 60 -12.44 -2.82 -3.81
CA VAL A 60 -11.55 -3.18 -2.69
C VAL A 60 -10.19 -2.48 -2.81
N TRP A 61 -9.74 -2.17 -4.03
CA TRP A 61 -8.39 -1.66 -4.27
C TRP A 61 -8.35 -0.31 -4.99
N ASN A 62 -9.46 0.10 -5.61
CA ASN A 62 -9.59 1.39 -6.24
C ASN A 62 -9.95 2.45 -5.19
N VAL A 63 -9.22 3.56 -5.19
CA VAL A 63 -9.38 4.66 -4.24
C VAL A 63 -10.09 5.87 -4.86
N HIS A 64 -10.62 5.74 -6.08
CA HIS A 64 -11.39 6.78 -6.74
C HIS A 64 -12.62 7.14 -5.90
N GLY A 65 -12.72 8.41 -5.52
CA GLY A 65 -13.81 8.91 -4.67
C GLY A 65 -13.58 8.73 -3.17
N LEU A 66 -12.46 8.12 -2.75
CA LEU A 66 -12.01 8.20 -1.36
C LEU A 66 -11.37 9.57 -1.11
N ASP A 67 -11.64 10.14 0.06
CA ASP A 67 -11.02 11.39 0.47
C ASP A 67 -9.50 11.23 0.54
N ASN A 68 -8.78 12.15 -0.11
CA ASN A 68 -7.32 12.20 -0.12
C ASN A 68 -6.75 12.27 1.31
N GLU A 69 -7.46 12.89 2.26
CA GLU A 69 -7.04 12.91 3.66
C GLU A 69 -7.08 11.51 4.28
N LEU A 70 -8.11 10.70 3.99
CA LEU A 70 -8.23 9.33 4.47
C LEU A 70 -7.18 8.42 3.85
N VAL A 71 -6.90 8.57 2.56
CA VAL A 71 -5.86 7.81 1.82
C VAL A 71 -4.47 8.15 2.34
N ALA A 72 -4.14 9.44 2.51
CA ALA A 72 -2.86 9.87 3.06
C ALA A 72 -2.69 9.41 4.52
N ARG A 73 -3.77 9.44 5.30
CA ARG A 73 -3.77 9.00 6.71
C ARG A 73 -3.63 7.50 6.88
N THR A 74 -4.05 6.67 5.93
CA THR A 74 -3.84 5.21 5.99
C THR A 74 -2.46 4.80 5.49
N ASN A 75 -1.94 5.50 4.48
CA ASN A 75 -0.58 5.26 3.99
C ASN A 75 0.50 5.70 4.99
N ASN A 76 0.31 6.79 5.74
CA ASN A 76 1.31 7.28 6.70
C ASN A 76 1.68 6.27 7.81
N PRO A 77 0.72 5.63 8.53
CA PRO A 77 1.02 4.59 9.51
C PRO A 77 1.66 3.36 8.89
N LEU A 78 1.20 2.91 7.72
CA LEU A 78 1.75 1.74 7.05
C LEU A 78 3.18 1.98 6.55
N GLU A 79 3.42 3.13 5.93
CA GLU A 79 4.76 3.56 5.52
C GLU A 79 5.69 3.72 6.73
N ARG A 80 5.21 4.31 7.83
CA ARG A 80 5.98 4.43 9.07
C ARG A 80 6.35 3.04 9.60
N TYR A 81 5.40 2.12 9.63
CA TYR A 81 5.64 0.74 10.07
C TYR A 81 6.65 0.02 9.16
N ASN A 82 6.50 0.14 7.83
CA ASN A 82 7.43 -0.43 6.86
C ASN A 82 8.84 0.14 6.97
N ARG A 83 8.98 1.46 7.22
CA ARG A 83 10.29 2.09 7.48
C ARG A 83 10.92 1.56 8.77
N GLU A 84 10.13 1.43 9.82
CA GLU A 84 10.61 0.94 11.12
C GLU A 84 11.03 -0.54 11.05
N LEU A 85 10.29 -1.35 10.30
CA LEU A 85 10.67 -2.72 9.97
C LEU A 85 12.00 -2.77 9.18
N ASN A 86 12.10 -2.02 8.09
CA ASN A 86 13.31 -1.99 7.26
C ASN A 86 14.54 -1.46 8.01
N TYR A 87 14.35 -0.57 8.99
CA TYR A 87 15.43 -0.07 9.84
C TYR A 87 15.92 -1.15 10.83
N ARG A 88 15.01 -1.92 11.42
CA ARG A 88 15.35 -2.89 12.47
C ARG A 88 15.73 -4.28 11.95
N ILE A 89 15.34 -4.61 10.72
CA ILE A 89 15.56 -5.94 10.12
C ILE A 89 16.64 -5.83 9.04
N PRO A 90 17.86 -6.35 9.29
CA PRO A 90 18.89 -6.49 8.26
C PRO A 90 18.40 -7.21 7.00
N THR A 91 19.00 -6.91 5.84
CA THR A 91 18.59 -7.48 4.54
C THR A 91 18.78 -9.00 4.43
N HIS A 92 19.69 -9.59 5.22
CA HIS A 92 19.95 -11.03 5.23
C HIS A 92 19.97 -11.55 6.67
N LEU A 93 18.93 -12.30 7.06
CA LEU A 93 18.83 -12.91 8.38
C LEU A 93 18.20 -14.29 8.32
N SER A 94 18.43 -15.06 9.38
CA SER A 94 17.72 -16.31 9.63
C SER A 94 16.26 -16.05 9.98
N MET A 95 15.41 -17.04 9.74
CA MET A 95 13.98 -16.98 10.10
C MET A 95 13.77 -16.70 11.60
N THR A 96 14.65 -17.22 12.46
CA THR A 96 14.60 -16.99 13.91
C THR A 96 14.84 -15.53 14.28
N THR A 97 15.84 -14.88 13.67
CA THR A 97 16.11 -13.45 13.90
C THR A 97 14.97 -12.58 13.39
N PHE A 98 14.39 -12.92 12.24
CA PHE A 98 13.21 -12.24 11.71
C PHE A 98 12.02 -12.32 12.67
N VAL A 99 11.64 -13.53 13.11
CA VAL A 99 10.51 -13.73 14.03
C VAL A 99 10.72 -13.01 15.37
N SER A 100 11.93 -13.04 15.92
CA SER A 100 12.26 -12.32 17.16
C SER A 100 12.12 -10.80 17.00
N ALA A 101 12.62 -10.23 15.89
CA ALA A 101 12.50 -8.79 15.63
C ALA A 101 11.03 -8.34 15.52
N ILE A 102 10.20 -9.12 14.82
CA ILE A 102 8.75 -8.84 14.70
C ILE A 102 8.05 -8.90 16.06
N LYS A 103 8.37 -9.91 16.89
CA LYS A 103 7.79 -10.05 18.23
C LYS A 103 8.12 -8.85 19.12
N THR A 104 9.39 -8.43 19.14
CA THR A 104 9.83 -7.26 19.92
C THR A 104 9.12 -6.00 19.46
N LEU A 105 9.09 -5.74 18.15
CA LEU A 105 8.42 -4.56 17.59
C LEU A 105 6.92 -4.56 17.92
N SER A 106 6.25 -5.70 17.82
CA SER A 106 4.83 -5.83 18.14
C SER A 106 4.54 -5.57 19.62
N ALA A 107 5.38 -6.08 20.53
CA ALA A 107 5.25 -5.86 21.96
C ALA A 107 5.42 -4.37 22.33
N GLU A 108 6.38 -3.67 21.72
CA GLU A 108 6.57 -2.23 21.92
C GLU A 108 5.35 -1.42 21.45
N TYR A 109 4.75 -1.77 20.31
CA TYR A 109 3.53 -1.12 19.81
C TYR A 109 2.34 -1.35 20.75
N VAL A 110 2.16 -2.56 21.28
CA VAL A 110 1.10 -2.86 22.26
C VAL A 110 1.32 -2.06 23.56
N GLY A 111 2.56 -1.96 24.03
CA GLY A 111 2.91 -1.12 25.19
C GLY A 111 2.55 0.34 24.98
N ARG A 112 2.94 0.93 23.85
CA ARG A 112 2.58 2.32 23.50
C ARG A 112 1.07 2.55 23.44
N LEU A 113 0.30 1.58 22.93
CA LEU A 113 -1.17 1.67 22.91
C LEU A 113 -1.79 1.63 24.32
N ALA A 114 -1.23 0.81 25.21
CA ALA A 114 -1.66 0.77 26.62
C ALA A 114 -1.34 2.08 27.34
N ASP A 115 -0.21 2.71 27.07
CA ASP A 115 0.18 4.01 27.64
C ASP A 115 -0.72 5.14 27.13
N ILE A 116 -0.99 5.18 25.82
CA ILE A 116 -1.93 6.14 25.22
C ILE A 116 -3.32 5.97 25.85
N ARG A 117 -3.81 4.73 25.98
CA ARG A 117 -5.08 4.45 26.64
C ARG A 117 -5.08 4.92 28.09
N THR A 118 -3.98 4.74 28.82
CA THR A 118 -3.88 5.18 30.22
C THR A 118 -3.96 6.71 30.32
N ILE A 119 -3.26 7.45 29.45
CA ILE A 119 -3.30 8.92 29.38
C ILE A 119 -4.71 9.46 29.12
N PHE A 120 -5.48 8.83 28.23
CA PHE A 120 -6.87 9.24 27.94
C PHE A 120 -7.86 8.94 29.07
N PHE A 121 -7.55 8.00 29.98
CA PHE A 121 -8.44 7.63 31.08
C PHE A 121 -8.11 8.35 32.41
N THR A 122 -6.86 8.76 32.65
CA THR A 122 -6.48 9.52 33.85
C THR A 122 -6.78 11.01 33.76
N ASP A 123 -6.98 11.58 32.57
CA ASP A 123 -7.22 13.01 32.41
C ASP A 123 -8.65 13.38 32.00
N ARG A 124 -9.61 13.05 32.88
CA ARG A 124 -11.01 13.53 32.77
C ARG A 124 -11.19 15.02 33.12
N THR A 125 -10.11 15.78 33.28
CA THR A 125 -10.17 17.18 33.73
C THR A 125 -10.05 18.23 32.61
N TRP A 126 -9.63 17.87 31.38
CA TRP A 126 -9.51 18.86 30.29
C TRP A 126 -10.83 19.26 29.62
N PHE A 127 -11.90 18.47 29.76
CA PHE A 127 -13.18 18.75 29.08
C PHE A 127 -14.03 19.82 29.76
N LEU A 128 -13.61 20.37 30.92
CA LEU A 128 -14.36 21.40 31.67
C LEU A 128 -13.73 22.81 31.59
N ARG A 129 -12.85 23.07 30.61
CA ARG A 129 -12.25 24.40 30.38
C ARG A 129 -12.29 24.90 28.93
N LEU A 130 -13.29 24.47 28.17
CA LEU A 130 -13.79 25.16 26.96
C LEU A 130 -15.30 25.38 27.13
#